data_AF-A0AAX6H032-F1
#
_entry.id   AF-A0AAX6H032-F1
#
_cell.length_a   1.000
_cell.length_b   1.000
_cell.length_c   1.000
_cell.angle_alpha   90.00
_cell.angle_beta   90.00
_cell.angle_gamma   90.00
#
_symmetry.space_group_name_H-M   'P 1'
#
loop_
_entity.id
_entity.type
_entity.pdbx_description
1 polymer ?
#
loop_
_entity_poly.entity_id
_entity_poly.type
_entity_poly.pdbx_seq_one_letter_code
_entity_poly.pdbx_strand_id
1 'polypeptide(L)'
;MRPSPANAKISKDAKETVQECVSEFISFITGEASDKCQREKRKTINGDDLLWAMTTLGFEEYVEPLKVYLQKFREIEGEKGTSPLPRKVAAAAAVVGVALL
;
A
#
# COMPACT_ATOMS: atom_id res chain seq x y z
N MET A 1 19.49 -1.02 1.30
CA MET A 1 19.22 -1.37 2.71
C MET A 1 19.66 -2.81 2.94
N ARG A 2 20.73 -3.05 3.72
CA ARG A 2 21.24 -4.42 3.95
C ARG A 2 20.33 -5.14 4.97
N PRO A 3 19.90 -6.39 4.71
CA PRO A 3 19.13 -7.14 5.70
C PRO A 3 19.99 -7.37 6.95
N SER A 4 19.36 -7.21 8.11
CA SER A 4 20.00 -7.47 9.40
C SER A 4 20.34 -8.96 9.53
N PRO A 5 21.47 -9.36 10.15
CA PRO A 5 21.86 -10.76 10.32
C PRO A 5 20.74 -11.59 10.96
N ALA A 6 20.61 -12.86 10.56
CA ALA A 6 19.50 -13.75 10.97
C ALA A 6 19.29 -13.91 12.49
N ASN A 7 20.26 -13.52 13.32
CA ASN A 7 20.22 -13.59 14.78
C ASN A 7 20.19 -12.20 15.46
N ALA A 8 19.91 -11.12 14.72
CA ALA A 8 19.79 -9.79 15.30
C ALA A 8 18.57 -9.72 16.23
N LYS A 9 18.82 -9.51 17.52
CA LYS A 9 17.76 -9.31 18.52
C LYS A 9 17.20 -7.90 18.34
N ILE A 10 15.97 -7.82 17.84
CA ILE A 10 15.19 -6.57 17.79
C ILE A 10 14.36 -6.51 19.08
N SER A 11 14.47 -5.43 19.84
CA SER A 11 13.67 -5.22 21.05
C SER A 11 12.17 -5.18 20.72
N LYS A 12 11.34 -5.52 21.71
CA LYS A 12 9.87 -5.47 21.54
C LYS A 12 9.41 -4.06 21.17
N ASP A 13 9.92 -3.05 21.89
CA ASP A 13 9.57 -1.65 21.69
C ASP A 13 9.93 -1.17 20.27
N ALA A 14 11.10 -1.56 19.76
CA ALA A 14 11.48 -1.20 18.39
C ALA A 14 10.55 -1.83 17.34
N LYS A 15 10.00 -3.02 17.59
CA LYS A 15 9.00 -3.63 16.71
C LYS A 15 7.69 -2.86 16.76
N GLU A 16 7.23 -2.48 17.95
CA GLU A 16 5.97 -1.73 18.14
C GLU A 16 6.06 -0.36 17.47
N THR A 17 7.13 0.39 17.69
CA THR A 17 7.35 1.69 17.04
C THR A 17 7.36 1.57 15.51
N VAL A 18 8.05 0.57 14.95
CA VAL A 18 8.07 0.36 13.49
C VAL A 18 6.68 -0.01 12.97
N GLN A 19 5.88 -0.78 13.70
CA GLN A 19 4.50 -1.08 13.31
C GLN A 19 3.62 0.17 13.29
N GLU A 20 3.75 1.05 14.29
CA GLU A 20 3.06 2.34 14.33
C GLU A 20 3.46 3.21 13.13
N CYS A 21 4.76 3.34 12.87
CA CYS A 21 5.25 4.10 11.71
C CYS A 21 4.72 3.53 10.38
N VAL A 22 4.67 2.20 10.23
CA VAL A 22 4.15 1.57 9.01
C VAL A 22 2.64 1.80 8.87
N SER A 23 1.90 1.78 9.98
CA SER A 23 0.46 2.05 9.99
C SER A 23 0.16 3.50 9.62
N GLU A 24 0.95 4.42 10.13
CA GLU A 24 0.86 5.85 9.79
C GLU A 24 1.25 6.09 8.33
N PHE A 25 2.32 5.44 7.84
CA PHE A 25 2.70 5.52 6.43
C PHE A 25 1.57 5.07 5.49
N ILE A 26 0.91 3.94 5.80
CA ILE A 26 -0.23 3.47 5.02
C ILE A 26 -1.36 4.52 5.03
N SER A 27 -1.70 5.04 6.21
CA SER A 27 -2.74 6.06 6.37
C SER A 27 -2.41 7.35 5.60
N PHE A 28 -1.15 7.76 5.61
CA PHE A 28 -0.68 8.96 4.92
C PHE A 28 -0.81 8.85 3.40
N ILE A 29 -0.28 7.77 2.81
CA ILE A 29 -0.37 7.55 1.36
C ILE A 29 -1.84 7.39 0.93
N THR A 30 -2.64 6.66 1.70
CA THR A 30 -4.04 6.39 1.36
C THR A 30 -4.94 7.61 1.55
N GLY A 31 -4.63 8.48 2.51
CA GLY A 31 -5.26 9.79 2.64
C GLY A 31 -5.04 10.67 1.41
N GLU A 32 -3.79 10.79 0.95
CA GLU A 32 -3.46 11.60 -0.23
C GLU A 32 -4.10 11.05 -1.51
N ALA A 33 -4.13 9.72 -1.67
CA ALA A 33 -4.82 9.05 -2.78
C ALA A 33 -6.36 9.23 -2.71
N SER A 34 -6.93 9.19 -1.51
CA SER A 34 -8.35 9.45 -1.27
C SER A 34 -8.73 10.87 -1.68
N ASP A 35 -7.92 11.87 -1.30
CA ASP A 35 -8.17 13.27 -1.65
C ASP A 35 -8.20 13.48 -3.17
N LYS A 36 -7.26 12.87 -3.91
CA LYS A 36 -7.32 12.89 -5.38
C LYS A 36 -8.59 12.22 -5.91
N CYS A 37 -8.90 11.01 -5.44
CA CYS A 37 -10.09 10.27 -5.87
C CYS A 37 -11.38 11.09 -5.65
N GLN A 38 -11.50 11.74 -4.50
CA GLN A 38 -12.64 12.60 -4.17
C GLN A 38 -12.70 13.87 -5.02
N ARG A 39 -11.55 14.52 -5.29
CA ARG A 39 -11.49 15.66 -6.22
C ARG A 39 -11.97 15.29 -7.63
N GLU A 40 -11.71 14.06 -8.05
CA GLU A 40 -12.19 13.50 -9.32
C GLU A 40 -13.63 12.95 -9.26
N LYS A 41 -14.36 13.19 -8.15
CA LYS A 41 -15.75 12.75 -7.91
C LYS A 41 -15.92 11.23 -7.93
N ARG A 42 -14.86 10.48 -7.64
CA ARG A 42 -14.89 9.01 -7.52
C ARG A 42 -15.02 8.61 -6.05
N LYS A 43 -15.70 7.49 -5.81
CA LYS A 43 -15.88 6.91 -4.47
C LYS A 43 -14.92 5.75 -4.18
N THR A 44 -14.20 5.29 -5.19
CA THR A 44 -13.30 4.13 -5.12
C THR A 44 -11.93 4.56 -5.57
N ILE A 45 -10.96 4.44 -4.66
CA ILE A 45 -9.54 4.65 -4.93
C ILE A 45 -9.06 3.54 -5.87
N ASN A 46 -8.34 3.89 -6.93
CA ASN A 46 -7.75 2.94 -7.87
C ASN A 46 -6.22 2.94 -7.79
N GLY A 47 -5.57 2.08 -8.59
CA GLY A 47 -4.10 1.99 -8.61
C GLY A 47 -3.40 3.27 -9.09
N ASP A 48 -4.04 4.07 -9.95
CA ASP A 48 -3.47 5.30 -10.49
C ASP A 48 -3.50 6.46 -9.47
N ASP A 49 -4.44 6.42 -8.53
CA ASP A 49 -4.46 7.33 -7.38
C ASP A 49 -3.28 7.10 -6.46
N LEU A 50 -2.96 5.82 -6.20
CA LEU A 50 -1.80 5.45 -5.37
C LEU A 50 -0.48 5.84 -6.05
N LEU A 51 -0.34 5.59 -7.37
CA LEU A 51 0.86 5.99 -8.11
C LEU A 51 1.04 7.52 -8.10
N TRP A 52 -0.06 8.27 -8.23
CA TRP A 52 -0.03 9.71 -8.10
C TRP A 52 0.36 10.16 -6.68
N ALA A 53 -0.24 9.59 -5.64
CA ALA A 53 0.08 9.92 -4.25
C ALA A 53 1.57 9.66 -3.94
N MET A 54 2.12 8.53 -4.41
CA MET A 54 3.56 8.24 -4.25
C MET A 54 4.43 9.30 -4.93
N THR A 55 4.04 9.78 -6.10
CA THR A 55 4.77 10.85 -6.80
C THR A 55 4.69 12.17 -6.03
N THR A 56 3.47 12.59 -5.67
CA THR A 56 3.20 13.85 -4.96
C THR A 56 3.90 13.94 -3.61
N LEU A 57 4.00 12.81 -2.90
CA LEU A 57 4.60 12.75 -1.57
C LEU A 57 6.13 12.54 -1.61
N GLY A 58 6.73 12.49 -2.81
CA GLY A 58 8.19 12.37 -2.97
C GLY A 58 8.74 10.93 -2.94
N PHE A 59 7.87 9.92 -3.07
CA PHE A 59 8.21 8.50 -3.15
C PHE A 59 8.34 8.00 -4.60
N GLU A 60 8.84 8.84 -5.51
CA GLU A 60 8.91 8.59 -6.96
C GLU A 60 9.68 7.31 -7.32
N GLU A 61 10.73 6.98 -6.55
CA GLU A 61 11.55 5.76 -6.72
C GLU A 61 10.72 4.47 -6.59
N TYR A 62 9.56 4.51 -5.93
CA TYR A 62 8.66 3.37 -5.78
C TYR A 62 7.63 3.26 -6.92
N VAL A 63 7.42 4.31 -7.71
CA VAL A 63 6.37 4.37 -8.74
C VAL A 63 6.59 3.31 -9.82
N GLU A 64 7.81 3.19 -10.33
CA GLU A 64 8.10 2.26 -11.43
C GLU A 64 7.95 0.78 -11.01
N PRO A 65 8.50 0.33 -9.86
CA PRO A 65 8.20 -1.00 -9.32
C PRO A 65 6.70 -1.25 -9.10
N LEU A 66 5.95 -0.25 -8.62
CA LEU A 66 4.52 -0.37 -8.36
C LEU A 66 3.70 -0.49 -9.65
N LYS A 67 4.07 0.20 -10.74
CA LYS A 67 3.42 0.03 -12.06
C LYS A 67 3.56 -1.40 -12.58
N VAL A 68 4.77 -1.98 -12.49
CA VAL A 68 5.02 -3.37 -12.90
C VAL A 68 4.15 -4.33 -12.09
N TYR A 69 4.04 -4.10 -10.77
CA TYR A 69 3.18 -4.91 -9.92
C TYR A 69 1.69 -4.75 -10.28
N LEU A 70 1.22 -3.53 -10.51
CA LEU A 70 -0.18 -3.26 -10.89
C LEU A 70 -0.54 -3.90 -12.22
N GLN A 71 0.37 -3.88 -13.20
CA GLN A 71 0.18 -4.57 -14.48
C GLN A 71 0.03 -6.09 -14.27
N LYS A 72 0.96 -6.71 -13.54
CA LYS A 72 0.88 -8.15 -13.22
C LYS A 72 -0.40 -8.51 -12.46
N PHE A 73 -0.83 -7.65 -11.54
CA PHE A 73 -2.09 -7.85 -10.81
C PHE A 73 -3.29 -7.86 -11.77
N ARG A 74 -3.35 -6.94 -12.74
CA ARG A 74 -4.41 -6.90 -13.75
C ARG A 74 -4.39 -8.13 -14.68
N GLU A 75 -3.21 -8.62 -15.03
CA GLU A 75 -3.04 -9.86 -15.80
C GLU A 75 -3.61 -11.07 -15.01
N ILE A 76 -3.24 -11.21 -13.73
CA ILE A 76 -3.71 -12.30 -12.85
C ILE A 76 -5.23 -12.24 -12.61
N GLU A 77 -5.79 -11.06 -12.33
CA GLU A 77 -7.24 -10.89 -12.13
C GLU A 77 -8.02 -11.11 -13.44
N GLY A 78 -7.43 -10.77 -14.59
CA GLY A 78 -8.01 -11.04 -15.91
C GLY A 78 -7.99 -12.52 -16.30
N GLU A 79 -7.00 -13.27 -15.84
CA GLU A 79 -6.86 -14.72 -16.08
C GLU A 79 -7.61 -15.58 -15.05
N LYS A 80 -7.91 -15.05 -13.86
CA LYS A 80 -8.61 -15.77 -12.80
C LYS A 80 -9.75 -14.96 -12.22
N GLY A 81 -10.96 -15.33 -12.58
CA GLY A 81 -12.03 -15.34 -11.58
C GLY A 81 -11.52 -16.15 -10.38
N THR A 82 -11.29 -15.45 -9.26
CA THR A 82 -10.96 -15.98 -7.92
C THR A 82 -9.64 -16.76 -7.77
N SER A 83 -8.54 -16.04 -7.51
CA SER A 83 -7.54 -16.55 -6.55
C SER A 83 -7.15 -15.45 -5.56
N PRO A 84 -7.36 -15.64 -4.25
CA PRO A 84 -7.20 -14.56 -3.29
C PRO A 84 -5.75 -14.10 -3.20
N LEU A 85 -5.57 -12.78 -3.21
CA LEU A 85 -4.31 -12.13 -2.84
C LEU A 85 -3.75 -12.75 -1.53
N PRO A 86 -2.42 -12.85 -1.38
CA PRO A 86 -1.83 -13.27 -0.12
C PRO A 86 -2.38 -12.37 1.00
N ARG A 87 -2.97 -12.99 2.04
CA ARG A 87 -3.75 -12.35 3.13
C ARG A 87 -3.14 -11.08 3.72
N LYS A 88 -1.82 -10.90 3.62
CA LYS A 88 -1.09 -9.72 4.10
C LYS A 88 -1.33 -8.45 3.26
N VAL A 89 -1.51 -8.56 1.95
CA VAL A 89 -1.81 -7.42 1.06
C VAL A 89 -3.29 -7.08 1.11
N ALA A 90 -4.15 -8.11 1.18
CA ALA A 90 -5.58 -7.94 1.44
C ALA A 90 -5.85 -7.27 2.79
N ALA A 91 -5.03 -7.54 3.82
CA ALA A 91 -5.12 -6.86 5.10
C ALA A 91 -4.85 -5.36 4.99
N ALA A 92 -3.85 -4.91 4.22
CA ALA A 92 -3.62 -3.47 4.02
C ALA A 92 -4.80 -2.79 3.29
N ALA A 93 -5.37 -3.45 2.27
CA ALA A 93 -6.57 -2.98 1.59
C ALA A 93 -7.83 -3.02 2.49
N ALA A 94 -7.93 -4.00 3.39
CA ALA A 94 -9.03 -4.12 4.36
C ALA A 94 -8.91 -3.11 5.52
N VAL A 95 -7.70 -2.77 5.95
CA VAL A 95 -7.46 -1.71 6.96
C VAL A 95 -7.92 -0.35 6.40
N VAL A 96 -7.70 -0.11 5.10
CA VAL A 96 -8.25 1.06 4.39
C VAL A 96 -9.78 0.97 4.22
N GLY A 97 -10.32 -0.24 4.05
CA GLY A 97 -11.77 -0.49 3.96
C GLY A 97 -12.55 -0.33 5.28
N VAL A 98 -11.89 -0.23 6.43
CA VAL A 98 -12.53 -0.03 7.75
C VAL A 98 -12.61 1.45 8.14
N ALA A 99 -11.85 2.35 7.50
CA ALA A 99 -11.87 3.79 7.80
C ALA A 99 -13.04 4.57 7.15
N LEU A 100 -14.01 3.87 6.54
CA LEU A 100 -15.22 4.47 5.95
C LEU A 100 -16.52 3.84 6.48
N LEU A 101 -16.60 3.63 7.79
CA LEU A 101 -17.83 3.66 8.60
C LEU A 101 -17.63 4.70 9.71
#